data_AF-A0A5C4LI96-F1
#
_entry.id   AF-A0A5C4LI96-F1
#
_cell.length_a   1.000
_cell.length_b   1.000
_cell.length_c   1.000
_cell.angle_alpha   90.00
_cell.angle_beta   90.00
_cell.angle_gamma   90.00
#
_symmetry.space_group_name_H-M   'P 1'
#
loop_
_entity.id
_entity.type
_entity.pdbx_description
1 polymer ?
#
loop_
_entity_poly.entity_id
_entity_poly.type
_entity_poly.pdbx_seq_one_letter_code
_entity_poly.pdbx_strand_id
1 'polypeptide(L)'
;MTGTPPPERPSLVTSEEDWDLDGEIPPLTDEELAQLRPAHEVLPPEIYAALPSRGGRPRAERTKQLVSLRLDPEVIETFKATGPGWQTRMNEVLAEAARKLRAA
;
A
#
# COMPACT_ATOMS: atom_id res chain seq x y z
N MET A 1 -17.99 36.60 26.44
CA MET A 1 -18.35 35.15 26.45
C MET A 1 -17.07 34.40 26.13
N THR A 2 -16.37 34.01 27.19
CA THR A 2 -15.05 33.37 27.15
C THR A 2 -15.22 31.95 26.64
N GLY A 3 -14.63 31.64 25.49
CA GLY A 3 -14.54 30.25 25.03
C GLY A 3 -13.62 29.50 25.98
N THR A 4 -14.15 28.47 26.66
CA THR A 4 -13.32 27.52 27.41
C THR A 4 -12.36 26.87 26.42
N PRO A 5 -11.03 27.00 26.61
CA PRO A 5 -10.09 26.30 25.74
C PRO A 5 -10.32 24.79 25.87
N PRO A 6 -10.21 24.03 24.76
CA PRO A 6 -10.34 22.58 24.81
C PRO A 6 -9.33 22.02 25.83
N PRO A 7 -9.69 20.98 26.62
CA PRO A 7 -8.76 20.42 27.59
C PRO A 7 -7.50 19.95 26.87
N GLU A 8 -6.35 20.26 27.45
CA GLU A 8 -5.07 19.79 26.95
C GLU A 8 -5.10 18.26 26.93
N ARG A 9 -4.86 17.66 25.76
CA ARG A 9 -4.72 16.21 25.67
C ARG A 9 -3.52 15.85 26.53
N PRO A 10 -3.62 14.91 27.49
CA PRO A 10 -2.43 14.43 28.17
C PRO A 10 -1.48 13.90 27.09
N SER A 11 -0.32 14.53 26.96
CA SER A 11 0.74 14.10 26.06
C SER A 11 1.34 12.82 26.63
N LEU A 12 0.68 11.69 26.38
CA LEU A 12 1.20 10.39 26.73
C LEU A 12 2.26 10.04 25.69
N VAL A 13 3.49 10.06 26.18
CA VAL A 13 4.78 9.96 25.50
C VAL A 13 5.25 11.24 24.79
N THR A 14 6.26 11.85 25.40
CA THR A 14 6.96 13.04 24.88
C THR A 14 8.49 12.90 24.83
N SER A 15 9.05 11.80 25.33
CA SER A 15 10.49 11.52 25.29
C SER A 15 10.80 10.24 24.51
N GLU A 16 11.94 10.25 23.82
CA GLU A 16 12.53 9.09 23.14
C GLU A 16 12.71 7.91 24.12
N GLU A 17 13.06 8.21 25.37
CA GLU A 17 13.18 7.26 26.50
C GLU A 17 11.88 6.51 26.86
N ASP A 18 10.70 7.03 26.52
CA ASP A 18 9.43 6.35 26.80
C ASP A 18 9.12 5.25 25.77
N TRP A 19 9.70 5.34 24.56
CA TRP A 19 9.55 4.35 23.49
C TRP A 19 10.80 3.48 23.30
N ASP A 20 11.98 4.00 23.62
CA ASP A 20 13.25 3.27 23.69
C ASP A 20 13.38 2.57 25.05
N LEU A 21 12.52 1.59 25.26
CA LEU A 21 12.86 0.51 26.18
C LEU A 21 13.96 -0.29 25.49
N ASP A 22 15.23 -0.06 25.85
CA ASP A 22 16.43 -0.83 25.44
C ASP A 22 16.33 -2.36 25.74
N GLY A 23 15.17 -2.84 26.20
CA GLY A 23 14.89 -4.24 26.43
C GLY A 23 14.56 -4.97 25.13
N GLU A 24 15.17 -6.14 24.95
CA GLU A 24 14.77 -7.11 23.94
C GLU A 24 13.26 -7.34 23.99
N ILE A 25 12.55 -7.02 22.89
CA ILE A 25 11.14 -7.34 22.74
C ILE A 25 11.05 -8.88 22.62
N PRO A 26 10.44 -9.59 23.58
CA PRO A 26 10.36 -11.04 23.51
C PRO A 26 9.58 -11.47 22.26
N PRO A 27 9.99 -12.56 21.59
CA PRO A 27 9.21 -13.10 20.48
C PRO A 27 7.86 -13.55 21.01
N LEU A 28 6.82 -13.34 20.20
CA LEU A 28 5.49 -13.84 20.50
C LEU A 28 5.53 -15.38 20.59
N THR A 29 5.08 -15.92 21.72
CA THR A 29 4.98 -17.37 21.91
C THR A 29 3.81 -17.96 21.13
N ASP A 30 3.83 -19.27 20.88
CA ASP A 30 2.74 -19.98 20.19
C ASP A 30 1.43 -19.92 21.00
N GLU A 31 1.53 -20.01 22.33
CA GLU A 31 0.39 -19.87 23.23
C GLU A 31 -0.24 -18.49 23.16
N GLU A 32 0.56 -17.42 23.12
CA GLU A 32 0.07 -16.04 23.00
C GLU A 32 -0.53 -15.78 21.61
N LEU A 33 0.08 -16.31 20.56
CA LEU A 33 -0.44 -16.23 19.20
C LEU A 33 -1.82 -16.89 19.10
N ALA A 34 -2.02 -18.03 19.79
CA ALA A 34 -3.29 -18.75 19.82
C ALA A 34 -4.43 -17.96 20.52
N GLN A 35 -4.11 -16.98 21.35
CA GLN A 35 -5.11 -16.14 22.03
C GLN A 35 -5.52 -14.89 21.23
N LEU A 36 -4.88 -14.62 20.08
CA LEU A 36 -5.24 -13.48 19.25
C LEU A 36 -6.66 -13.61 18.70
N ARG A 37 -7.43 -12.53 18.79
CA ARG A 37 -8.81 -12.46 18.30
C ARG A 37 -8.96 -11.36 17.26
N PRO A 38 -9.87 -11.52 16.29
CA PRO A 38 -10.19 -10.48 15.33
C PRO A 38 -10.60 -9.16 16.03
N ALA A 39 -10.15 -8.04 15.47
CA ALA A 39 -10.42 -6.72 16.02
C ALA A 39 -11.93 -6.43 16.20
N HIS A 40 -12.79 -6.97 15.34
CA HIS A 40 -14.25 -6.81 15.45
C HIS A 40 -14.88 -7.55 16.63
N GLU A 41 -14.19 -8.54 17.20
CA GLU A 41 -14.68 -9.29 18.37
C GLU A 41 -14.27 -8.64 19.69
N VAL A 42 -13.22 -7.82 19.68
CA VAL A 42 -12.60 -7.26 20.89
C VAL A 42 -12.78 -5.75 21.02
N LEU A 43 -12.94 -5.03 19.93
CA LEU A 43 -13.16 -3.58 19.94
C LEU A 43 -14.66 -3.27 20.05
N PRO A 44 -15.04 -2.18 20.76
CA PRO A 44 -16.39 -1.65 20.69
C PRO A 44 -16.81 -1.37 19.23
N PRO A 45 -18.07 -1.63 18.85
CA PRO A 45 -18.53 -1.51 17.46
C PRO A 45 -18.28 -0.13 16.85
N GLU A 46 -18.40 0.94 17.65
CA GLU A 46 -18.21 2.33 17.24
C GLU A 46 -16.74 2.60 16.86
N ILE A 47 -15.81 2.01 17.62
CA ILE A 47 -14.37 2.13 17.38
C ILE A 47 -13.97 1.30 16.16
N TYR A 48 -14.49 0.08 16.04
CA TYR A 48 -14.23 -0.76 14.89
C TYR A 48 -14.74 -0.14 13.58
N ALA A 49 -15.94 0.46 13.59
CA ALA A 49 -16.52 1.14 12.44
C ALA A 49 -15.75 2.41 12.03
N ALA A 50 -15.06 3.06 12.97
CA ALA A 50 -14.24 4.23 12.70
C ALA A 50 -12.84 3.88 12.15
N LEU A 51 -12.44 2.60 12.15
CA LEU A 51 -11.17 2.21 11.57
C LEU A 51 -11.18 2.49 10.07
N PRO A 52 -10.12 3.13 9.51
CA PRO A 52 -10.02 3.33 8.09
C PRO A 52 -10.05 1.97 7.42
N SER A 53 -11.01 1.76 6.51
CA SER A 53 -11.02 0.57 5.68
C SER A 53 -9.64 0.45 5.05
N ARG A 54 -8.92 -0.65 5.33
CA ARG A 54 -7.68 -1.04 4.63
C ARG A 54 -7.98 -1.44 3.18
N GLY A 55 -8.93 -0.76 2.53
CA GLY A 55 -9.11 -0.83 1.11
C GLY A 55 -7.74 -0.54 0.51
N GLY A 56 -7.14 -1.55 -0.12
CA GLY A 56 -5.96 -1.35 -0.94
C GLY A 56 -6.23 -0.28 -1.98
N ARG A 57 -5.21 0.03 -2.80
CA ARG A 57 -5.36 0.99 -3.89
C ARG A 57 -6.72 0.79 -4.59
N PRO A 58 -7.56 1.84 -4.72
CA PRO A 58 -8.88 1.70 -5.32
C PRO A 58 -8.79 0.86 -6.59
N ARG A 59 -9.68 -0.14 -6.71
CA ARG A 59 -9.69 -1.00 -7.89
C ARG A 59 -9.77 -0.10 -9.13
N ALA A 60 -8.73 -0.13 -9.95
CA ALA A 60 -8.76 0.59 -11.21
C ALA A 60 -9.84 -0.03 -12.09
N GLU A 61 -10.74 0.78 -12.65
CA GLU A 61 -11.79 0.31 -13.57
C GLU A 61 -11.21 -0.44 -14.78
N ARG A 62 -9.97 -0.08 -15.17
CA ARG A 62 -9.21 -0.77 -16.22
C ARG A 62 -7.80 -1.04 -15.75
N THR A 63 -7.49 -2.31 -15.53
CA THR A 63 -6.15 -2.78 -15.18
C THR A 63 -5.36 -3.14 -16.42
N LYS A 64 -4.01 -3.08 -16.31
CA LYS A 64 -3.12 -3.67 -17.30
C LYS A 64 -3.33 -5.18 -17.30
N GLN A 65 -3.49 -5.78 -18.47
CA GLN A 65 -3.60 -7.23 -18.60
C GLN A 65 -2.21 -7.83 -18.79
N LEU A 66 -1.88 -8.84 -17.98
CA LEU A 66 -0.69 -9.66 -18.20
C LEU A 66 -0.99 -10.64 -19.34
N VAL A 67 -0.24 -10.51 -20.44
CA VAL A 67 -0.35 -11.43 -21.59
C VAL A 67 1.00 -12.11 -21.83
N SER A 68 0.97 -13.38 -22.20
CA SER A 68 2.16 -14.11 -22.64
C SER A 68 2.33 -13.88 -24.14
N LEU A 69 3.27 -13.01 -24.52
CA LEU A 69 3.57 -12.64 -25.91
C LEU A 69 5.04 -12.95 -26.21
N ARG A 70 5.30 -13.55 -27.37
CA ARG A 70 6.65 -13.67 -27.92
C ARG A 70 6.97 -12.43 -28.74
N LEU A 71 8.02 -11.72 -28.36
CA LEU A 71 8.55 -10.57 -29.08
C LEU A 71 9.91 -10.94 -29.67
N ASP A 72 10.29 -10.23 -30.73
CA ASP A 72 11.62 -10.35 -31.31
C ASP A 72 12.70 -10.00 -30.24
N PRO A 73 13.79 -10.79 -30.12
CA PRO A 73 14.88 -10.49 -29.20
C PRO A 73 15.44 -9.07 -29.37
N GLU A 74 15.60 -8.58 -30.60
CA GLU A 74 16.16 -7.25 -30.88
C GLU A 74 15.28 -6.14 -30.28
N VAL A 75 13.97 -6.30 -30.36
CA VAL A 75 13.01 -5.36 -29.76
C VAL A 75 13.18 -5.33 -28.24
N ILE A 76 13.26 -6.50 -27.60
CA ILE A 76 13.43 -6.60 -26.14
C ILE A 76 14.74 -5.93 -25.71
N GLU A 77 15.85 -6.25 -26.39
CA GLU A 77 17.17 -5.71 -26.03
C GLU A 77 17.24 -4.20 -26.24
N THR A 78 16.64 -3.68 -27.33
CA THR A 78 16.54 -2.25 -27.58
C THR A 78 15.85 -1.51 -26.44
N PHE A 79 14.71 -2.02 -25.98
CA PHE A 79 14.00 -1.38 -24.87
C PHE A 79 14.75 -1.55 -23.55
N LYS A 80 15.29 -2.74 -23.23
CA LYS A 80 16.08 -2.96 -22.00
C LYS A 80 17.27 -2.01 -21.90
N ALA A 81 17.94 -1.73 -23.01
CA ALA A 81 19.06 -0.78 -23.07
C ALA A 81 18.67 0.65 -22.62
N THR A 82 17.38 1.01 -22.64
CA THR A 82 16.88 2.29 -22.11
C THR A 82 16.88 2.38 -20.58
N GLY A 83 17.21 1.29 -19.87
CA GLY A 83 17.32 1.26 -18.42
C GLY A 83 15.98 1.13 -17.68
N PRO A 84 15.93 1.51 -16.38
CA PRO A 84 14.74 1.38 -15.56
C PRO A 84 13.49 2.00 -16.21
N GLY A 85 12.38 1.27 -16.18
CA GLY A 85 11.12 1.69 -16.81
C GLY A 85 10.98 1.32 -18.30
N TRP A 86 11.89 0.52 -18.86
CA TRP A 86 11.80 0.09 -20.27
C TRP A 86 10.47 -0.58 -20.65
N GLN A 87 9.86 -1.34 -19.75
CA GLN A 87 8.55 -1.98 -19.98
C GLN A 87 7.43 -0.94 -20.10
N THR A 88 7.51 0.16 -19.33
CA THR A 88 6.56 1.27 -19.43
C THR A 88 6.70 1.98 -20.77
N ARG A 89 7.93 2.28 -21.19
CA ARG A 89 8.21 2.85 -22.52
C ARG A 89 7.72 1.95 -23.66
N MET A 90 7.96 0.65 -23.57
CA MET A 90 7.45 -0.33 -24.54
C MET A 90 5.92 -0.29 -24.62
N ASN A 91 5.24 -0.27 -23.46
CA ASN A 91 3.79 -0.19 -23.41
C ASN A 91 3.24 1.13 -24.02
N GLU A 92 3.93 2.26 -23.86
CA GLU A 92 3.53 3.53 -24.46
C GLU A 92 3.56 3.48 -25.99
N VAL A 93 4.63 2.92 -26.56
CA VAL A 93 4.78 2.71 -28.01
C VAL A 93 3.67 1.79 -28.54
N LEU A 94 3.42 0.67 -27.87
CA LEU A 94 2.35 -0.25 -28.25
C LEU A 94 0.96 0.42 -28.15
N ALA A 95 0.74 1.26 -27.15
CA ALA A 95 -0.50 2.01 -27.00
C ALA A 95 -0.69 3.05 -28.12
N GLU A 96 0.37 3.71 -28.57
CA GLU A 96 0.33 4.62 -29.71
C GLU A 96 0.00 3.89 -31.01
N ALA A 97 0.67 2.77 -31.28
CA ALA A 97 0.37 1.91 -32.43
C ALA A 97 -1.09 1.44 -32.40
N ALA A 98 -1.60 1.01 -31.24
CA ALA A 98 -2.99 0.61 -31.08
C ALA A 98 -3.98 1.76 -31.35
N ARG A 99 -3.65 3.01 -30.98
CA ARG A 99 -4.48 4.18 -31.33
C ARG A 99 -4.52 4.41 -32.84
N LYS A 100 -3.39 4.30 -33.53
CA LYS A 100 -3.30 4.44 -35.00
C LYS A 100 -4.14 3.37 -35.71
N LEU A 101 -4.06 2.11 -35.25
CA LEU A 101 -4.87 1.01 -35.80
C LEU A 101 -6.38 1.18 -35.62
N ARG A 102 -6.82 1.93 -34.59
CA ARG A 102 -8.25 2.24 -34.40
C ARG A 102 -8.74 3.43 -35.21
N ALA A 103 -7.82 4.26 -35.69
CA ALA A 103 -8.13 5.46 -36.46
C ALA A 103 -8.10 5.21 -37.98
N ALA A 104 -7.59 4.06 -38.41
CA ALA A 104 -7.66 3.55 -39.77
C ALA A 104 -8.93 2.71 -39.95
#